data_AF-A0A1X0QGZ2-F1
#
_entry.id   AF-A0A1X0QGZ2-F1
#
_cell.length_a   1.000
_cell.length_b   1.000
_cell.length_c   1.000
_cell.angle_alpha   90.00
_cell.angle_beta   90.00
_cell.angle_gamma   90.00
#
_symmetry.space_group_name_H-M   'P 1'
#
loop_
_entity.id
_entity.type
_entity.pdbx_description
1 polymer ?
#
loop_
_entity_poly.entity_id
_entity_poly.type
_entity_poly.pdbx_seq_one_letter_code
_entity_poly.pdbx_strand_id
1 'polypeptide(L)' 'MIGCGAEMGELRRIKSDFITEDSCVTLHDLKDAFYNFRTSDDDSVIRKVVKPLELLLVGSP' A
#
# COMPACT_ATOMS: atom_id res chain seq x y z
N MET A 1 -25.98 -17.84 -15.87
CA MET A 1 -25.41 -16.87 -16.81
C MET A 1 -26.46 -15.81 -17.05
N ILE A 2 -26.13 -14.53 -16.91
CA ILE A 2 -27.10 -13.44 -17.11
C ILE A 2 -27.38 -13.38 -18.62
N GLY A 3 -28.65 -13.44 -19.05
CA GLY A 3 -29.05 -13.54 -20.46
C GLY A 3 -28.84 -12.27 -21.29
N CYS A 4 -27.98 -11.36 -20.83
CA CYS A 4 -27.60 -10.10 -21.45
C CYS A 4 -26.10 -9.84 -21.24
N GLY A 5 -25.54 -8.83 -21.91
CA GLY A 5 -24.14 -8.45 -21.77
C GLY A 5 -23.80 -7.88 -20.39
N ALA A 6 -22.53 -8.01 -19.98
CA ALA A 6 -21.99 -7.45 -18.74
C ALA A 6 -20.78 -6.58 -19.04
N GLU A 7 -20.62 -5.51 -18.27
CA GLU A 7 -19.46 -4.60 -18.31
C GLU A 7 -18.89 -4.39 -16.91
N MET A 8 -17.60 -4.05 -16.81
CA MET A 8 -16.95 -3.73 -15.55
C MET A 8 -17.00 -2.22 -15.33
N GLY A 9 -17.97 -1.76 -14.54
CA GLY A 9 -18.14 -0.33 -14.24
C GLY A 9 -17.04 0.22 -13.33
N GLU A 10 -16.63 -0.56 -12.32
CA GLU A 10 -15.56 -0.18 -11.40
C GLU A 10 -14.74 -1.40 -10.97
N LEU A 11 -13.49 -1.13 -10.58
CA LEU A 11 -12.60 -2.15 -10.05
C LEU A 11 -11.70 -1.53 -8.99
N ARG A 12 -11.58 -2.22 -7.85
CA ARG A 12 -10.67 -1.86 -6.76
C ARG A 12 -9.89 -3.10 -6.33
N ARG A 13 -8.57 -3.03 -6.41
CA ARG A 13 -7.69 -4.13 -5.99
C ARG A 13 -7.45 -4.04 -4.48
N ILE A 14 -7.95 -5.03 -3.75
CA ILE A 14 -7.85 -5.10 -2.28
C ILE A 14 -6.64 -5.88 -1.76
N LYS A 15 -5.95 -6.62 -2.63
CA LYS A 15 -4.79 -7.46 -2.26
C LYS A 15 -3.83 -7.64 -3.44
N SER A 16 -2.54 -7.64 -3.12
CA SER A 16 -1.45 -8.03 -4.02
C SER A 16 -0.47 -8.89 -3.22
N ASP A 17 -0.55 -10.21 -3.42
CA ASP A 17 0.26 -11.20 -2.70
C ASP A 17 0.17 -11.03 -1.16
N PHE A 18 1.28 -10.78 -0.46
CA PHE A 18 1.32 -10.56 0.99
C PHE A 18 0.83 -9.17 1.43
N ILE A 19 0.54 -8.25 0.49
CA ILE A 19 0.07 -6.89 0.79
C ILE A 19 -1.44 -6.82 0.67
N THR A 20 -2.11 -6.45 1.76
CA THR A 20 -3.55 -6.13 1.78
C THR A 20 -3.77 -4.62 1.82
N GLU A 21 -4.99 -4.22 1.50
CA GLU A 21 -5.43 -2.83 1.53
C GLU A 21 -5.28 -2.14 2.89
N ASP A 22 -5.50 -2.84 4.00
CA ASP A 22 -5.33 -2.29 5.36
C ASP A 22 -3.89 -1.81 5.63
N SER A 23 -2.97 -2.29 4.81
CA SER A 23 -1.55 -2.02 4.90
C SER A 23 -1.08 -0.96 3.89
N CYS A 24 -1.97 -0.51 2.99
CA CYS A 24 -1.70 0.53 2.02
C CYS A 24 -1.68 1.92 2.68
N VAL A 25 -0.91 2.82 2.08
CA VAL A 25 -0.78 4.22 2.48
C VAL A 25 -1.14 5.11 1.30
N THR A 26 -1.63 6.31 1.58
CA THR A 26 -1.95 7.27 0.52
C THR A 26 -0.69 8.03 0.08
N LEU A 27 -0.76 8.69 -1.08
CA LEU A 27 0.32 9.57 -1.54
C LEU A 27 0.53 10.77 -0.61
N HIS A 28 -0.51 11.21 0.09
CA HIS A 28 -0.41 12.28 1.08
C HIS A 28 0.40 11.84 2.30
N ASP A 29 0.14 10.64 2.82
CA ASP A 29 0.90 10.07 3.94
C ASP A 29 2.39 9.95 3.61
N LEU A 30 2.72 9.51 2.38
CA LEU A 30 4.11 9.42 1.92
C LEU A 30 4.80 10.80 1.86
N LYS A 31 4.10 11.81 1.33
CA LYS A 31 4.62 13.17 1.23
C LYS A 31 4.89 13.76 2.61
N ASP A 32 3.93 13.62 3.52
CA ASP A 32 4.02 14.20 4.87
C ASP A 32 5.08 13.47 5.72
N ALA A 33 5.19 12.14 5.58
CA ALA A 33 6.25 11.37 6.21
C ALA A 33 7.64 11.80 5.74
N PHE A 34 7.81 12.04 4.43
CA PHE A 34 9.08 12.50 3.88
C PHE A 34 9.42 13.93 4.32
N TYR A 35 8.43 14.82 4.41
CA TYR A 35 8.62 16.17 4.94
C TYR A 35 9.11 16.13 6.39
N ASN A 36 8.45 15.37 7.27
CA ASN A 36 8.84 15.24 8.67
C ASN A 36 10.26 14.68 8.84
N PHE A 37 10.62 13.68 8.04
CA PHE A 37 11.98 13.14 8.01
C PHE A 37 13.02 14.21 7.64
N ARG A 38 12.71 15.08 6.67
CA ARG A 38 13.64 16.14 6.22
C ARG A 38 13.73 17.32 7.16
N THR A 39 12.63 17.68 7.83
CA THR A 39 12.55 18.90 8.64
C THR A 39 12.91 18.64 10.10
N SER A 40 12.53 17.49 10.64
CA SER A 40 12.65 17.18 12.07
C SER A 40 13.66 16.07 12.38
N ASP A 41 14.30 15.49 11.35
CA ASP A 41 15.20 14.32 11.44
C ASP A 41 14.56 13.11 12.17
N ASP A 42 13.22 13.09 12.23
CA ASP A 42 12.44 12.02 12.85
C ASP A 42 12.06 11.00 11.78
N ASP A 43 12.63 9.79 11.89
CA ASP A 43 12.42 8.70 10.96
C ASP A 43 11.25 7.77 11.35
N SER A 44 10.55 8.06 12.44
CA SER A 44 9.49 7.19 12.99
C SER A 44 8.30 7.03 12.04
N VAL A 45 7.91 8.10 11.33
CA VAL A 45 6.76 8.08 10.41
C VAL A 45 7.14 7.42 9.09
N ILE A 46 8.30 7.75 8.53
CA ILE A 46 8.75 7.19 7.25
C ILE A 46 9.01 5.67 7.34
N ARG A 47 9.47 5.17 8.50
CA ARG A 47 9.62 3.74 8.76
C ARG A 47 8.30 2.95 8.82
N LYS A 48 7.16 3.63 9.05
CA LYS A 48 5.83 3.00 8.98
C LYS A 48 5.29 2.95 7.56
N VAL A 49 5.62 3.96 6.75
CA VAL A 49 5.18 4.10 5.36
C VAL A 49 5.99 3.20 4.43
N VAL A 50 7.32 3.18 4.59
CA VAL A 50 8.23 2.37 3.78
C VAL A 50 8.50 1.06 4.50
N LYS A 51 8.05 -0.05 3.90
CA LYS A 51 8.19 -1.38 4.46
C LYS A 51 9.42 -2.10 3.91
N PRO A 52 10.07 -2.94 4.72
CA PRO A 52 11.17 -3.79 4.26
C PRO A 52 10.71 -4.77 3.18
N LEU A 53 11.61 -5.11 2.26
CA LEU A 53 11.35 -6.01 1.12
C LEU A 53 10.95 -7.41 1.59
N GLU A 54 11.48 -7.83 2.73
CA GLU A 54 11.26 -9.11 3.40
C GLU A 54 9.77 -9.39 3.64
N LEU A 55 8.93 -8.36 3.73
CA LEU A 55 7.48 -8.51 3.84
C LEU A 55 6.87 -9.24 2.62
N LEU A 56 7.47 -9.09 1.43
CA LEU A 56 7.04 -9.78 0.22
C LEU A 56 7.49 -11.25 0.17
N LEU A 57 8.38 -11.67 1.06
CA LEU A 57 9.01 -12.99 1.01
C LEU A 57 8.56 -13.92 2.16
N VAL A 58 7.58 -13.50 2.98
CA VAL A 58 7.13 -14.25 4.18
C VAL A 58 6.64 -15.67 3.85
N GLY A 59 6.14 -15.91 2.64
CA GLY A 59 5.73 -17.25 2.18
C GLY A 59 6.73 -17.96 1.27
N SER A 60 7.97 -17.44 1.13
CA SER A 60 9.04 -18.16 0.42
C SER A 60 9.61 -19.27 1.33
N PRO A 61 9.86 -20.48 0.79
CA PRO A 61 10.59 -21.53 1.52
C PRO A 61 12.05 -21.14 1.78
#